data_AF-A0AAE0AAI0-F1
#
_entry.id   AF-A0AAE0AAI0-F1
#
_cell.length_a   1.000
_cell.length_b   1.000
_cell.length_c   1.000
_cell.angle_alpha   90.00
_cell.angle_beta   90.00
_cell.angle_gamma   90.00
#
_symmetry.space_group_name_H-M   'P 1'
#
loop_
_entity.id
_entity.type
_entity.pdbx_description
1 polymer ?
#
loop_
_entity_poly.entity_id
_entity_poly.type
_entity_poly.pdbx_seq_one_letter_code
_entity_poly.pdbx_strand_id
1 'polypeptide(L)'
;MQVQNVTAAYIMKCDDDTFVRVDTVLKEIKGISRKKSLYMGNLNLLHRPLRSGKWAVTYEEWPEEVYPPYANGPGYVISIDIAKYIVSQHGNQSLRLFKMEDVSMGMWVEQFNSSSAVQYSHNWKFCQYGCMEGYFTAHYQSPRQMICLWDKLARGRAQCCNFR
;
A
#
# COMPACT_ATOMS: atom_id res chain seq x y z
N MET A 1 -15.19 -18.72 8.80
CA MET A 1 -14.12 -17.75 9.14
C MET A 1 -14.66 -16.85 10.24
N GLN A 2 -14.10 -16.92 11.45
CA GLN A 2 -14.59 -16.09 12.56
C GLN A 2 -13.87 -14.74 12.49
N VAL A 3 -14.63 -13.65 12.32
CA VAL A 3 -14.08 -12.29 12.32
C VAL A 3 -13.88 -11.86 13.77
N GLN A 4 -12.66 -11.47 14.13
CA GLN A 4 -12.32 -10.94 15.45
C GLN A 4 -11.92 -9.47 15.34
N ASN A 5 -12.50 -8.62 16.19
CA ASN A 5 -12.12 -7.22 16.28
C ASN A 5 -10.85 -7.10 17.12
N VAL A 6 -9.81 -6.52 16.52
CA VAL A 6 -8.53 -6.24 17.19
C VAL A 6 -8.26 -4.74 17.20
N THR A 7 -7.53 -4.28 18.22
CA THR A 7 -7.04 -2.89 18.26
C THR A 7 -5.62 -2.86 17.72
N ALA A 8 -5.41 -2.12 16.64
CA ALA A 8 -4.09 -1.89 16.05
C ALA A 8 -3.92 -0.39 15.79
N ALA A 9 -2.71 0.14 15.97
CA ALA A 9 -2.41 1.54 15.64
C ALA A 9 -2.25 1.76 14.11
N TYR A 10 -1.85 0.70 13.41
CA TYR A 10 -1.59 0.69 11.97
C TYR A 10 -2.11 -0.61 11.37
N ILE A 11 -2.52 -0.54 10.10
CA ILE A 11 -2.93 -1.68 9.29
C ILE A 11 -2.07 -1.70 8.04
N MET A 12 -1.51 -2.86 7.71
CA MET A 12 -0.80 -3.07 6.44
C MET A 12 -1.65 -3.97 5.54
N LYS A 13 -1.89 -3.52 4.29
CA LYS A 13 -2.35 -4.37 3.20
C LYS A 13 -1.13 -4.84 2.40
N CYS A 14 -1.14 -6.08 1.96
CA CYS A 14 -0.21 -6.61 0.96
C CYS A 14 -0.89 -7.70 0.14
N ASP A 15 -0.36 -7.97 -1.05
CA ASP A 15 -0.80 -9.07 -1.89
C ASP A 15 -0.21 -10.40 -1.41
N ASP A 16 -0.83 -11.52 -1.80
CA ASP A 16 -0.40 -12.87 -1.41
C ASP A 16 0.85 -13.36 -2.13
N ASP A 17 1.31 -12.63 -3.14
CA ASP A 17 2.58 -12.79 -3.85
C ASP A 17 3.64 -11.75 -3.41
N THR A 18 3.42 -11.08 -2.27
CA THR A 18 4.36 -10.11 -1.70
C THR A 18 5.04 -10.63 -0.44
N PHE A 19 6.38 -10.73 -0.46
CA PHE A 19 7.18 -10.98 0.73
C PHE A 19 7.48 -9.67 1.48
N VAL A 20 7.20 -9.63 2.79
CA VAL A 20 7.30 -8.41 3.62
C VAL A 20 8.36 -8.57 4.71
N ARG A 21 9.26 -7.58 4.81
CA ARG A 21 10.18 -7.43 5.94
C ARG A 21 9.52 -6.61 7.06
N VAL A 22 8.72 -7.32 7.86
CA VAL A 22 7.90 -6.73 8.93
C VAL A 22 8.72 -5.92 9.93
N ASP A 23 9.91 -6.42 10.31
CA ASP A 23 10.85 -5.74 11.20
C ASP A 23 11.24 -4.34 10.68
N THR A 24 11.48 -4.26 9.37
CA THR A 24 11.90 -3.05 8.67
C THR A 24 10.74 -2.08 8.54
N VAL A 25 9.56 -2.56 8.11
CA VAL A 25 8.35 -1.72 8.04
C VAL A 25 8.02 -1.12 9.41
N LEU A 26 8.10 -1.90 10.49
CA LEU A 26 7.89 -1.40 11.85
C LEU A 26 8.91 -0.35 12.27
N LYS A 27 10.17 -0.50 11.86
CA LYS A 27 11.22 0.49 12.12
C LYS A 27 10.92 1.82 11.41
N GLU A 28 10.48 1.77 10.15
CA GLU A 28 10.11 2.96 9.39
C GLU A 28 8.91 3.67 10.02
N ILE A 29 7.88 2.92 10.43
CA ILE A 29 6.71 3.49 11.15
C ILE A 29 7.15 4.21 12.43
N LYS A 30 8.07 3.62 13.21
CA LYS A 30 8.60 4.23 14.45
C LYS A 30 9.41 5.50 14.20
N GLY A 31 10.05 5.62 13.03
CA GLY A 31 10.79 6.81 12.62
C GLY A 31 9.90 8.00 12.23
N ILE A 32 8.61 7.77 12.05
CA ILE A 32 7.65 8.79 11.63
C ILE A 32 7.01 9.48 12.83
N SER A 33 6.92 10.82 12.74
CA SER A 33 6.17 11.64 13.68
C SER A 33 4.71 11.20 13.76
N ARG A 34 4.23 10.91 14.98
CA ARG A 34 2.83 10.52 15.24
C ARG A 34 1.86 11.71 15.30
N LYS A 35 2.29 12.91 14.86
CA LYS A 35 1.46 14.14 14.86
C LYS A 35 0.38 14.14 13.77
N LYS A 36 0.51 13.30 12.75
CA LYS A 36 -0.39 13.19 11.60
C LYS A 36 -0.76 11.74 11.37
N SER A 37 -1.91 11.51 10.77
CA SER A 37 -2.32 10.19 10.27
C SER A 37 -1.36 9.74 9.17
N LEU A 38 -1.08 8.45 9.08
CA LEU A 38 -0.03 7.91 8.21
C LEU A 38 -0.62 7.20 7.00
N TYR A 39 -0.13 7.52 5.80
CA TYR A 39 -0.26 6.68 4.60
C TYR A 39 1.13 6.45 3.99
N MET A 40 1.63 5.22 4.11
CA MET A 40 2.99 4.84 3.73
C MET A 40 2.98 3.74 2.67
N GLY A 41 3.85 3.87 1.66
CA GLY A 41 4.04 2.86 0.63
C GLY A 41 4.89 3.39 -0.52
N ASN A 42 4.89 2.68 -1.65
CA ASN A 42 5.41 3.23 -2.90
C ASN A 42 4.31 4.07 -3.57
N LEU A 43 4.31 5.38 -3.31
CA LEU A 43 3.27 6.30 -3.78
C LEU A 43 3.45 6.72 -5.25
N ASN A 44 2.37 6.65 -6.01
CA ASN A 44 2.18 7.34 -7.27
C ASN A 44 1.59 8.73 -6.98
N LEU A 45 2.32 9.79 -7.32
CA LEU A 45 1.91 11.18 -6.99
C LEU A 45 1.22 11.91 -8.15
N LEU A 46 1.48 11.52 -9.39
CA LEU A 46 1.03 12.22 -10.61
C LEU A 46 0.64 11.21 -11.70
N HIS A 47 0.13 10.05 -11.30
CA HIS A 47 -0.19 8.99 -12.26
C HIS A 47 -1.42 9.39 -13.08
N ARG A 48 -1.25 9.39 -14.41
CA ARG A 48 -2.32 9.65 -15.37
C ARG A 48 -3.07 8.36 -15.68
N PRO A 49 -4.42 8.37 -15.73
CA PRO A 49 -5.19 7.22 -16.17
C PRO A 49 -4.72 6.70 -17.53
N LEU A 50 -4.38 5.41 -17.62
CA LEU A 50 -4.15 4.79 -18.91
C LEU A 50 -5.46 4.81 -19.71
N ARG A 51 -5.41 5.22 -20.98
CA ARG A 51 -6.59 5.26 -21.85
C ARG A 51 -6.72 4.03 -22.75
N SER A 52 -5.79 3.08 -22.63
CA SER A 52 -5.78 1.81 -23.36
C SER A 52 -5.09 0.71 -22.54
N GLY A 53 -5.29 -0.56 -22.94
CA GLY A 53 -4.72 -1.72 -22.26
C GLY A 53 -5.57 -2.26 -21.11
N LYS A 54 -5.01 -3.21 -20.34
CA LYS A 54 -5.71 -3.93 -19.26
C LYS A 54 -6.34 -3.01 -18.21
N TRP A 55 -5.67 -1.91 -17.91
CA TRP A 55 -6.06 -0.95 -16.87
C TRP A 55 -6.64 0.35 -17.46
N ALA A 56 -7.18 0.28 -18.69
CA ALA A 56 -7.74 1.43 -19.36
C ALA A 56 -8.91 2.03 -18.57
N VAL A 57 -8.95 3.36 -18.51
CA VAL A 57 -9.99 4.17 -17.88
C VAL A 57 -10.47 5.19 -18.89
N THR A 58 -11.77 5.18 -19.17
CA THR A 58 -12.35 6.14 -20.13
C THR A 58 -12.47 7.54 -19.52
N TYR A 59 -12.67 8.56 -20.35
CA TYR A 59 -12.88 9.92 -19.84
C TYR A 59 -14.22 10.05 -19.11
N GLU A 60 -15.19 9.20 -19.42
CA GLU A 60 -16.46 9.13 -18.69
C GLU A 60 -16.26 8.56 -17.27
N GLU A 61 -15.36 7.58 -17.10
CA GLU A 61 -15.04 7.01 -15.78
C GLU A 61 -14.16 7.95 -14.94
N TRP A 62 -13.23 8.66 -15.58
CA TRP A 62 -12.31 9.59 -14.94
C TRP A 62 -11.94 10.75 -15.88
N PRO A 63 -12.64 11.89 -15.78
CA PRO A 63 -12.42 13.03 -16.67
C PRO A 63 -11.13 13.79 -16.35
N GLU A 64 -10.61 13.70 -15.12
CA GLU A 64 -9.41 14.42 -14.72
C GLU A 64 -8.13 13.82 -15.33
N GLU A 65 -7.07 14.63 -15.38
CA GLU A 65 -5.80 14.22 -15.98
C GLU A 65 -4.95 13.31 -15.09
N VAL A 66 -5.15 13.38 -13.77
CA VAL A 66 -4.34 12.68 -12.78
C VAL A 66 -5.22 12.07 -11.70
N TYR A 67 -4.79 10.92 -11.17
CA TYR A 67 -5.34 10.36 -9.94
C TYR A 67 -4.81 11.13 -8.71
N PRO A 68 -5.54 11.10 -7.58
CA PRO A 68 -4.96 11.52 -6.30
C PRO A 68 -3.79 10.62 -5.90
N PRO A 69 -2.90 11.09 -5.00
CA PRO A 69 -1.79 10.28 -4.50
C PRO A 69 -2.25 8.93 -3.93
N TYR A 70 -1.68 7.84 -4.42
CA TYR A 70 -2.03 6.49 -3.96
C TYR A 70 -0.83 5.56 -3.90
N ALA A 71 -0.82 4.61 -2.97
CA ALA A 71 0.24 3.61 -2.86
C ALA A 71 -0.01 2.44 -3.83
N ASN A 72 1.06 1.92 -4.42
CA ASN A 72 0.98 0.74 -5.27
C ASN A 72 0.57 -0.53 -4.47
N GLY A 73 -0.12 -1.43 -5.17
CA GLY A 73 -0.73 -2.65 -4.64
C GLY A 73 0.12 -3.63 -3.83
N PRO A 74 1.42 -3.84 -4.10
CA PRO A 74 2.21 -4.84 -3.37
C PRO A 74 2.17 -4.65 -1.86
N GLY A 75 2.06 -3.40 -1.40
CA GLY A 75 1.66 -3.16 -0.03
C GLY A 75 1.82 -1.73 0.43
N TYR A 76 0.98 -1.37 1.40
CA TYR A 76 0.95 -0.07 2.04
C TYR A 76 0.46 -0.16 3.48
N VAL A 77 0.81 0.85 4.26
CA VAL A 77 0.40 0.99 5.67
C VAL A 77 -0.47 2.23 5.81
N ILE A 78 -1.59 2.07 6.51
CA ILE A 78 -2.45 3.18 6.96
C ILE A 78 -2.53 3.22 8.49
N SER A 79 -2.70 4.40 9.06
CA SER A 79 -3.07 4.53 10.47
C SER A 79 -4.54 4.19 10.70
N ILE A 80 -4.85 3.78 11.94
CA ILE A 80 -6.18 3.28 12.32
C ILE A 80 -7.32 4.30 12.16
N ASP A 81 -7.03 5.58 12.27
CA ASP A 81 -7.99 6.67 12.08
C ASP A 81 -8.45 6.80 10.62
N ILE A 82 -7.54 6.66 9.65
CA ILE A 82 -7.87 6.54 8.22
C ILE A 82 -8.78 5.33 8.01
N ALA A 83 -8.42 4.17 8.57
CA ALA A 83 -9.22 2.95 8.43
C ALA A 83 -10.63 3.12 9.02
N LYS A 84 -10.75 3.71 10.22
CA LYS A 84 -12.04 4.00 10.86
C LYS A 84 -12.88 4.96 10.03
N TYR A 85 -12.25 5.99 9.46
CA TYR A 85 -12.93 6.92 8.57
C TYR A 85 -13.50 6.18 7.36
N ILE A 86 -12.71 5.35 6.68
CA ILE A 86 -13.15 4.57 5.51
C ILE A 86 -14.32 3.66 5.89
N VAL A 87 -14.23 2.91 6.98
CA VAL A 87 -15.32 2.04 7.45
C VAL A 87 -16.60 2.85 7.74
N SER A 88 -16.47 4.02 8.36
CA SER A 88 -17.61 4.89 8.65
C SER A 88 -18.25 5.44 7.37
N GLN A 89 -17.46 5.91 6.41
CA GLN A 89 -17.97 6.40 5.13
C GLN A 89 -18.61 5.26 4.31
N HIS A 90 -18.04 4.05 4.37
CA HIS A 90 -18.60 2.88 3.72
C HIS A 90 -19.99 2.53 4.29
N GLY A 91 -20.13 2.51 5.62
CA GLY A 91 -21.42 2.28 6.28
C GLY A 91 -22.49 3.32 5.93
N ASN A 92 -22.06 4.54 5.61
CA ASN A 92 -22.93 5.64 5.16
C ASN A 92 -23.13 5.68 3.64
N GLN A 93 -22.60 4.70 2.89
CA GLN A 93 -22.66 4.65 1.42
C GLN A 93 -22.09 5.90 0.72
N SER A 94 -21.15 6.61 1.37
CA SER A 94 -20.59 7.87 0.87
C SER A 94 -19.22 7.70 0.17
N LEU A 95 -18.64 6.50 0.19
CA LEU A 95 -17.40 6.23 -0.52
C LEU A 95 -17.65 6.10 -2.02
N ARG A 96 -16.93 6.89 -2.81
CA ARG A 96 -16.80 6.64 -4.25
C ARG A 96 -15.92 5.40 -4.46
N LEU A 97 -16.50 4.34 -5.00
CA LEU A 97 -15.75 3.14 -5.39
C LEU A 97 -15.16 3.32 -6.80
N PHE A 98 -14.00 2.73 -7.02
CA PHE A 98 -13.37 2.69 -8.33
C PHE A 98 -12.79 1.30 -8.61
N LYS A 99 -12.67 0.94 -9.88
CA LYS A 99 -12.29 -0.42 -10.30
C LYS A 99 -10.88 -0.85 -9.89
N MET A 100 -10.00 0.12 -9.59
CA MET A 100 -8.68 -0.14 -9.02
C MET A 100 -8.74 0.18 -7.53
N GLU A 101 -8.43 -0.81 -6.69
CA GLU A 101 -8.54 -0.70 -5.24
C GLU A 101 -7.50 0.27 -4.68
N ASP A 102 -6.29 0.27 -5.25
CA ASP A 102 -5.22 1.17 -4.86
C ASP A 102 -5.58 2.63 -5.11
N VAL A 103 -6.18 2.90 -6.28
CA VAL A 103 -6.67 4.23 -6.64
C VAL A 103 -7.83 4.62 -5.72
N SER A 104 -8.75 3.69 -5.43
CA SER A 104 -9.84 3.91 -4.47
C SER A 104 -9.31 4.31 -3.09
N MET A 105 -8.29 3.61 -2.59
CA MET A 105 -7.62 3.98 -1.35
C MET A 105 -7.03 5.38 -1.39
N GLY A 106 -6.38 5.77 -2.50
CA GLY A 106 -5.90 7.14 -2.70
C GLY A 106 -7.01 8.20 -2.61
N MET A 107 -8.14 7.96 -3.27
CA MET A 107 -9.31 8.83 -3.22
C MET A 107 -9.87 8.99 -1.81
N TRP A 108 -9.98 7.88 -1.06
CA TRP A 108 -10.53 7.93 0.29
C TRP A 108 -9.58 8.62 1.27
N VAL A 109 -8.26 8.43 1.12
CA VAL A 109 -7.26 9.12 1.93
C VAL A 109 -7.19 10.61 1.58
N GLU A 110 -7.34 10.98 0.30
CA GLU A 110 -7.46 12.38 -0.12
C GLU A 110 -8.68 13.04 0.54
N GLN A 111 -9.84 12.37 0.51
CA GLN A 111 -11.04 12.87 1.17
C GLN A 111 -10.83 13.05 2.67
N PHE A 112 -10.21 12.07 3.35
CA PHE A 112 -9.87 12.18 4.77
C PHE A 112 -8.92 13.37 5.04
N ASN A 113 -7.92 13.57 4.17
CA ASN A 113 -6.91 14.62 4.27
C ASN A 113 -7.50 16.04 4.22
N SER A 114 -8.71 16.21 3.66
CA SER A 114 -9.44 17.50 3.71
C SER A 114 -9.85 17.93 5.12
N SER A 115 -9.94 16.97 6.05
CA SER A 115 -10.40 17.18 7.43
C SER A 115 -9.33 16.89 8.49
N SER A 116 -8.38 16.01 8.19
CA SER A 116 -7.34 15.56 9.11
C SER A 116 -6.02 15.37 8.37
N ALA A 117 -4.98 16.10 8.75
CA ALA A 117 -3.74 16.14 7.97
C ALA A 117 -3.07 14.76 7.89
N VAL A 118 -2.82 14.29 6.67
CA VAL A 118 -2.15 13.03 6.37
C VAL A 118 -0.67 13.28 6.10
N GLN A 119 0.17 12.44 6.69
CA GLN A 119 1.57 12.28 6.32
C GLN A 119 1.68 11.14 5.29
N TYR A 120 1.93 11.54 4.05
CA TYR A 120 2.28 10.65 2.96
C TYR A 120 3.77 10.29 3.06
N SER A 121 4.08 9.01 3.18
CA SER A 121 5.46 8.49 3.30
C SER A 121 5.79 7.60 2.11
N HIS A 122 6.39 8.19 1.08
CA HIS A 122 6.84 7.49 -0.12
C HIS A 122 8.18 6.78 0.09
N ASN A 123 8.26 5.49 -0.25
CA ASN A 123 9.53 4.77 -0.31
C ASN A 123 9.52 3.68 -1.39
N TRP A 124 10.43 3.78 -2.37
CA TRP A 124 10.61 2.83 -3.47
C TRP A 124 11.02 1.41 -3.02
N LYS A 125 11.48 1.24 -1.77
CA LYS A 125 11.75 -0.08 -1.17
C LYS A 125 10.48 -0.89 -0.92
N PHE A 126 9.30 -0.29 -0.98
CA PHE A 126 8.06 -1.03 -1.27
C PHE A 126 8.09 -1.45 -2.75
N CYS A 127 8.89 -2.48 -3.06
CA CYS A 127 9.25 -2.81 -4.43
C CYS A 127 8.06 -3.43 -5.17
N GLN A 128 7.74 -2.88 -6.35
CA GLN A 128 6.57 -3.28 -7.15
C GLN A 128 6.87 -4.30 -8.25
N TYR A 129 8.13 -4.43 -8.65
CA TYR A 129 8.53 -5.12 -9.88
C TYR A 129 9.40 -6.35 -9.62
N GLY A 130 9.33 -6.93 -8.43
CA GLY A 130 10.14 -8.08 -8.03
C GLY A 130 10.82 -7.85 -6.70
N CYS A 131 12.14 -7.93 -6.70
CA CYS A 131 12.96 -7.76 -5.51
C CYS A 131 14.17 -6.87 -5.83
N MET A 132 14.60 -6.07 -4.86
CA MET A 132 15.79 -5.22 -4.92
C MET A 132 16.55 -5.26 -3.60
N GLU A 133 17.83 -4.90 -3.58
CA GLU A 133 18.61 -4.94 -2.34
C GLU A 133 18.03 -4.02 -1.25
N GLY A 134 17.91 -4.55 -0.03
CA GLY A 134 17.38 -3.80 1.11
C GLY A 134 15.90 -3.43 1.00
N TYR A 135 15.14 -4.17 0.17
CA TYR A 135 13.68 -4.06 0.04
C TYR A 135 12.95 -4.03 1.39
N PHE A 136 11.79 -3.39 1.43
CA PHE A 136 10.80 -3.49 2.51
C PHE A 136 9.75 -4.53 2.14
N THR A 137 9.31 -4.51 0.88
CA THR A 137 8.49 -5.54 0.26
C THR A 137 9.14 -6.01 -1.04
N ALA A 138 8.96 -7.28 -1.37
CA ALA A 138 9.31 -7.86 -2.67
C ALA A 138 8.05 -8.48 -3.28
N HIS A 139 7.59 -7.93 -4.41
CA HIS A 139 6.37 -8.33 -5.12
C HIS A 139 6.64 -9.46 -6.14
N TYR A 140 5.59 -10.11 -6.67
CA TYR A 140 5.69 -11.19 -7.65
C TYR A 140 6.59 -12.35 -7.20
N GLN A 141 6.48 -12.73 -5.93
CA GLN A 141 7.25 -13.84 -5.35
C GLN A 141 6.41 -15.11 -5.34
N SER A 142 6.90 -16.14 -6.01
CA SER A 142 6.35 -17.49 -5.88
C SER A 142 6.54 -18.03 -4.45
N PRO A 143 5.77 -19.04 -4.02
CA PRO A 143 5.93 -19.66 -2.71
C PRO A 143 7.37 -20.12 -2.41
N ARG A 144 8.08 -20.65 -3.42
CA ARG A 144 9.50 -21.07 -3.28
C ARG A 144 10.43 -19.86 -3.08
N GLN A 145 10.16 -18.76 -3.77
CA GLN A 145 10.93 -17.52 -3.57
C GLN A 145 10.67 -16.93 -2.18
N MET A 146 9.44 -16.96 -1.67
CA MET A 146 9.14 -16.50 -0.31
C MET A 146 9.93 -17.28 0.75
N ILE A 147 10.01 -18.61 0.64
CA ILE A 147 10.82 -19.45 1.54
C ILE A 147 12.31 -19.07 1.41
N CYS A 148 12.81 -18.91 0.19
CA CYS A 148 14.20 -18.51 -0.02
C CYS A 148 14.52 -17.11 0.56
N LEU A 149 13.61 -16.14 0.40
CA LEU A 149 13.76 -14.80 0.96
C LEU A 149 13.77 -14.85 2.50
N TRP A 150 12.90 -15.67 3.08
CA TRP A 150 12.88 -15.92 4.53
C TRP A 150 14.20 -16.52 5.03
N ASP A 151 14.71 -17.57 4.38
CA ASP A 151 15.97 -18.22 4.77
C ASP A 151 17.16 -17.27 4.71
N LYS A 152 17.21 -16.41 3.68
CA LYS A 152 18.24 -15.37 3.57
C LYS A 152 18.09 -14.31 4.66
N LEU A 153 16.87 -13.85 4.91
CA LEU A 153 16.58 -12.86 5.95
C LEU A 153 16.95 -13.38 7.35
N ALA A 154 16.63 -14.64 7.66
CA ALA A 154 16.97 -15.30 8.92
C ALA A 154 18.49 -15.40 9.14
N ARG A 155 19.29 -15.39 8.07
CA ARG A 155 20.76 -15.34 8.10
C ARG A 155 21.31 -13.91 8.07
N GLY A 156 20.46 -12.90 8.23
CA GLY A 156 20.83 -11.48 8.21
C GLY A 156 21.09 -10.91 6.82
N ARG A 157 20.63 -11.56 5.74
CA ARG A 157 20.87 -11.14 4.36
C ARG A 157 19.56 -10.75 3.68
N ALA A 158 19.30 -9.45 3.53
CA ALA A 158 18.15 -8.94 2.77
C ALA A 158 18.42 -8.92 1.25
N GLN A 159 18.64 -10.11 0.68
CA GLN A 159 19.02 -10.30 -0.72
C GLN A 159 17.96 -11.06 -1.50
N CYS A 160 17.84 -10.74 -2.78
CA CYS A 160 16.87 -11.36 -3.68
C CYS A 160 17.22 -12.81 -4.01
N CYS A 161 16.20 -13.60 -4.31
CA CYS A 161 16.36 -14.99 -4.75
C CYS A 161 16.47 -15.05 -6.27
N ASN A 162 17.34 -15.94 -6.77
CA ASN A 162 17.51 -16.14 -8.20
C ASN A 162 16.32 -16.96 -8.75
N PHE A 163 15.92 -16.68 -9.99
CA PHE A 163 14.84 -17.36 -10.71
C PHE A 163 15.20 -18.77 -11.21
N ARG A 164 16.06 -19.52 -10.51
CA ARG A 164 16.48 -20.86 -10.96
C ARG A 164 15.37 -21.90 -10.89
#